data_AF-A0A0K1PKB7-F1
#
_entry.id   AF-A0A0K1PKB7-F1
#
_cell.length_a   1.000
_cell.length_b   1.000
_cell.length_c   1.000
_cell.angle_alpha   90.00
_cell.angle_beta   90.00
_cell.angle_gamma   90.00
#
_symmetry.space_group_name_H-M   'P 1'
#
loop_
_entity.id
_entity.type
_entity.pdbx_description
1 polymer ?
#
loop_
_entity_poly.entity_id
_entity_poly.type
_entity_poly.pdbx_seq_one_letter_code
_entity_poly.pdbx_strand_id
1 'polypeptide(L)'
;MSSALHRAGLLATALVVETILVACTGHIGGAGSAETAETTAATPGTRSTPSTDGGTTSPDGSTNVDAGPVGPDLGACSGASVEPDASKTISAFFDSLPYSNPTGATKDEYIDTIIKTCQVFGPPASTGFEKKHCWAHLASAMLKESSYDPNAYVIDGYATRDIHGTPANDPTVGLLQIRFSSTVRDYATYGSAEKLACVGCTFPADFASHVDDEQQSTFWAVTGPQANLSLMKSPRCNIALGAWYYYMNATGNGGGSATYASQYCEGKGTAGNLITGLLSHLDGAEGGHGVISNQGGIDALQSNDPGGYDYVTNIKASFDKMLGPISGTHPFFRILPPSPSQYCR
;
A
#
# COMPACT_ATOMS: atom_id res chain seq x y z
N MET A 1 -0.33 -39.10 -73.62
CA MET A 1 0.23 -37.77 -73.31
C MET A 1 1.04 -37.88 -72.03
N SER A 2 2.36 -37.59 -72.12
CA SER A 2 3.37 -37.16 -71.11
C SER A 2 3.18 -37.46 -69.61
N SER A 3 4.18 -37.68 -68.74
CA SER A 3 5.63 -38.02 -68.74
C SER A 3 6.14 -37.73 -67.30
N ALA A 4 7.22 -38.41 -66.86
CA ALA A 4 8.16 -38.06 -65.76
C ALA A 4 7.68 -38.23 -64.29
N LEU A 5 8.33 -38.97 -63.37
CA LEU A 5 9.70 -39.02 -62.78
C LEU A 5 9.92 -38.10 -61.55
N HIS A 6 10.40 -38.73 -60.46
CA HIS A 6 11.35 -38.29 -59.41
C HIS A 6 10.95 -37.40 -58.19
N ARG A 7 11.06 -38.04 -57.01
CA ARG A 7 11.86 -37.75 -55.77
C ARG A 7 11.99 -36.33 -55.15
N ALA A 8 12.07 -36.39 -53.80
CA ALA A 8 12.63 -35.46 -52.79
C ALA A 8 11.65 -34.41 -52.23
N GLY A 9 11.60 -34.08 -50.92
CA GLY A 9 12.53 -34.33 -49.82
C GLY A 9 11.94 -34.03 -48.43
N LEU A 10 12.84 -34.11 -47.45
CA LEU A 10 12.72 -34.23 -45.99
C LEU A 10 12.26 -32.95 -45.24
N LEU A 11 11.92 -33.15 -43.94
CA LEU A 11 12.09 -32.29 -42.74
C LEU A 11 10.87 -31.64 -42.05
N ALA A 12 10.41 -32.34 -41.00
CA ALA A 12 10.39 -31.96 -39.57
C ALA A 12 9.94 -30.55 -39.12
N THR A 13 8.90 -30.52 -38.27
CA THR A 13 8.73 -29.81 -36.95
C THR A 13 7.22 -29.79 -36.63
N ALA A 14 6.70 -29.73 -35.42
CA ALA A 14 7.11 -30.04 -34.06
C ALA A 14 5.80 -30.13 -33.24
N LEU A 15 5.80 -31.00 -32.26
CA LEU A 15 4.75 -31.29 -31.28
C LEU A 15 4.36 -30.01 -30.51
N VAL A 16 3.08 -29.63 -30.50
CA VAL A 16 2.53 -28.71 -29.47
C VAL A 16 1.59 -29.54 -28.61
N VAL A 17 2.06 -29.78 -27.38
CA VAL A 17 1.32 -30.42 -26.28
C VAL A 17 0.37 -29.38 -25.69
N GLU A 18 -0.88 -29.81 -25.49
CA GLU A 18 -1.95 -29.09 -24.80
C GLU A 18 -1.50 -28.59 -23.42
N THR A 19 -1.89 -27.37 -23.05
CA THR A 19 -1.99 -26.99 -21.64
C THR A 19 -3.28 -26.22 -21.41
N ILE A 20 -4.10 -26.82 -20.56
CA ILE A 20 -5.38 -26.37 -20.02
C ILE A 20 -5.13 -25.11 -19.18
N LEU A 21 -5.75 -23.99 -19.53
CA LEU A 21 -5.91 -22.85 -18.62
C LEU A 21 -7.31 -22.94 -17.99
N VAL A 22 -7.36 -23.27 -16.70
CA VAL A 22 -8.56 -23.13 -15.86
C VAL A 22 -8.77 -21.65 -15.56
N ALA A 23 -9.99 -21.19 -15.80
CA ALA A 23 -10.45 -19.84 -15.55
C ALA A 23 -10.50 -19.52 -14.04
N CYS A 24 -9.95 -18.38 -13.65
CA CYS A 24 -10.36 -17.63 -12.46
C CYS A 24 -10.90 -16.27 -12.93
N THR A 25 -12.18 -16.23 -13.29
CA THR A 25 -12.95 -15.00 -13.43
C THR A 25 -13.74 -14.76 -12.14
N GLY A 26 -13.37 -13.73 -11.38
CA GLY A 26 -14.29 -12.94 -10.55
C GLY A 26 -14.03 -11.48 -10.92
N HIS A 27 -14.72 -10.91 -11.92
CA HIS A 27 -15.98 -10.16 -11.77
C HIS A 27 -15.99 -9.21 -10.55
N ILE A 28 -15.53 -7.99 -10.77
CA ILE A 28 -16.10 -6.80 -10.15
C ILE A 28 -17.01 -6.20 -11.24
N GLY A 29 -18.32 -6.41 -11.13
CA GLY A 29 -19.32 -5.74 -12.00
C GLY A 29 -19.37 -4.24 -11.66
N GLY A 30 -19.62 -3.30 -12.56
CA GLY A 30 -20.18 -3.42 -13.90
C GLY A 30 -21.68 -3.11 -13.92
N ALA A 31 -22.03 -1.87 -14.27
CA ALA A 31 -23.23 -1.49 -15.03
C ALA A 31 -22.97 -0.09 -15.62
N GLY A 32 -23.10 0.23 -16.90
CA GLY A 32 -23.51 -0.49 -18.11
C GLY A 32 -23.41 0.47 -19.30
N SER A 33 -23.23 -0.06 -20.51
CA SER A 33 -22.70 0.61 -21.71
C SER A 33 -23.70 1.35 -22.64
N ALA A 34 -23.10 2.25 -23.46
CA ALA A 34 -23.27 2.48 -24.92
C ALA A 34 -24.36 3.43 -25.52
N GLU A 35 -23.81 4.46 -26.19
CA GLU A 35 -24.13 5.09 -27.50
C GLU A 35 -25.37 5.99 -27.79
N THR A 36 -25.02 7.14 -28.40
CA THR A 36 -25.73 8.03 -29.37
C THR A 36 -26.79 9.07 -28.92
N ALA A 37 -26.36 10.33 -29.03
CA ALA A 37 -27.04 11.57 -29.44
C ALA A 37 -28.55 11.80 -29.16
N GLU A 38 -28.86 12.79 -28.29
CA GLU A 38 -29.65 13.97 -28.67
C GLU A 38 -29.56 15.06 -27.58
N THR A 39 -29.70 16.32 -28.01
CA THR A 39 -29.60 17.54 -27.21
C THR A 39 -30.91 17.78 -26.44
N THR A 40 -30.85 18.04 -25.13
CA THR A 40 -31.69 19.08 -24.46
C THR A 40 -31.30 19.27 -22.99
N ALA A 41 -31.32 20.53 -22.58
CA ALA A 41 -30.89 21.03 -21.28
C ALA A 41 -31.79 20.58 -20.12
N ALA A 42 -31.19 20.38 -18.94
CA ALA A 42 -31.85 20.61 -17.65
C ALA A 42 -30.84 21.11 -16.59
N THR A 43 -31.27 22.17 -15.93
CA THR A 43 -30.68 23.06 -14.93
C THR A 43 -30.18 22.34 -13.65
N PRO A 44 -29.21 22.91 -12.88
CA PRO A 44 -28.54 22.23 -11.78
C PRO A 44 -29.35 22.26 -10.47
N GLY A 45 -29.41 21.09 -9.81
CA GLY A 45 -29.92 20.93 -8.44
C GLY A 45 -28.84 21.28 -7.41
N THR A 46 -29.00 22.46 -6.83
CA THR A 46 -28.51 23.00 -5.56
C THR A 46 -27.60 22.13 -4.68
N ARG A 47 -26.31 22.53 -4.61
CA ARG A 47 -25.37 22.21 -3.52
C ARG A 47 -25.81 22.98 -2.26
N SER A 48 -26.15 22.26 -1.19
CA SER A 48 -26.35 22.87 0.13
C SER A 48 -24.99 23.16 0.76
N THR A 49 -24.84 24.39 1.23
CA THR A 49 -23.69 24.91 1.99
C THR A 49 -23.58 24.23 3.37
N PRO A 50 -22.37 24.13 3.96
CA PRO A 50 -22.22 23.66 5.33
C PRO A 50 -22.71 24.74 6.30
N SER A 51 -23.59 24.34 7.23
CA SER A 51 -23.95 25.15 8.39
C SER A 51 -23.09 24.73 9.58
N THR A 52 -22.50 25.72 10.22
CA THR A 52 -21.76 25.64 11.47
C THR A 52 -22.71 25.45 12.67
N ASP A 53 -22.12 24.94 13.75
CA ASP A 53 -22.52 24.97 15.16
C ASP A 53 -23.47 23.89 15.73
N GLY A 54 -22.97 23.22 16.78
CA GLY A 54 -23.74 22.37 17.67
C GLY A 54 -22.86 21.40 18.47
N GLY A 55 -22.10 21.91 19.45
CA GLY A 55 -21.28 21.08 20.33
C GLY A 55 -22.09 20.28 21.36
N THR A 56 -21.50 19.18 21.81
CA THR A 56 -21.73 18.60 23.15
C THR A 56 -20.43 17.98 23.65
N THR A 57 -20.09 18.37 24.88
CA THR A 57 -18.91 18.04 25.69
C THR A 57 -18.92 16.62 26.25
N SER A 58 -17.71 16.05 26.44
CA SER A 58 -17.19 15.30 27.61
C SER A 58 -16.45 13.99 27.26
N PRO A 59 -15.46 13.54 28.07
CA PRO A 59 -14.51 14.28 28.89
C PRO A 59 -13.03 13.92 28.59
N ASP A 60 -12.16 14.80 29.09
CA ASP A 60 -10.70 14.76 29.06
C ASP A 60 -10.08 13.42 29.51
N GLY A 61 -9.12 12.98 28.71
CA GLY A 61 -8.09 12.00 29.05
C GLY A 61 -6.73 12.45 28.49
N SER A 62 -6.39 13.72 28.72
CA SER A 62 -5.07 14.28 28.37
C SER A 62 -4.01 13.68 29.30
N THR A 63 -3.14 12.84 28.73
CA THR A 63 -1.74 12.79 29.14
C THR A 63 -0.93 13.39 28.01
N ASN A 64 -0.85 14.73 28.00
CA ASN A 64 0.21 15.45 27.29
C ASN A 64 1.56 14.94 27.81
N VAL A 65 2.21 14.11 27.01
CA VAL A 65 3.66 13.94 27.09
C VAL A 65 4.27 14.99 26.17
N ASP A 66 4.94 15.98 26.78
CA ASP A 66 5.81 16.93 26.10
C ASP A 66 6.80 16.15 25.20
N ALA A 67 6.54 16.16 23.89
CA ALA A 67 7.52 15.76 22.90
C ALA A 67 8.37 16.99 22.58
N GLY A 68 9.43 17.18 23.36
CA GLY A 68 10.55 18.03 22.93
C GLY A 68 11.14 17.51 21.61
N PRO A 69 11.94 18.32 20.89
CA PRO A 69 12.47 17.92 19.59
C PRO A 69 13.47 16.77 19.77
N VAL A 70 13.03 15.55 19.50
CA VAL A 70 13.89 14.37 19.45
C VAL A 70 14.31 14.21 17.99
N GLY A 71 15.60 14.44 17.70
CA GLY A 71 16.16 14.24 16.37
C GLY A 71 15.97 12.80 15.85
N PRO A 72 16.18 12.56 14.55
CA PRO A 72 15.93 11.25 13.95
C PRO A 72 16.78 10.18 14.65
N ASP A 73 16.13 9.14 15.16
CA ASP A 73 16.82 7.94 15.64
C ASP A 73 17.43 7.21 14.44
N LEU A 74 18.67 7.58 14.10
CA LEU A 74 19.47 6.99 13.02
C LEU A 74 20.06 5.62 13.40
N GLY A 75 19.75 5.09 14.60
CA GLY A 75 20.17 3.75 15.03
C GLY A 75 19.68 2.62 14.11
N ALA A 76 18.69 2.88 13.25
CA ALA A 76 18.16 1.93 12.27
C ALA A 76 19.04 1.74 11.02
N CYS A 77 20.03 2.60 10.77
CA CYS A 77 20.83 2.59 9.53
C CYS A 77 22.17 1.82 9.65
N SER A 78 22.49 1.27 10.82
CA SER A 78 23.76 0.58 11.04
C SER A 78 23.71 -0.90 10.62
N GLY A 79 24.25 -1.19 9.43
CA GLY A 79 24.73 -2.51 9.05
C GLY A 79 23.97 -3.18 7.91
N ALA A 80 24.72 -3.86 7.02
CA ALA A 80 24.13 -4.81 6.08
C ALA A 80 23.32 -5.84 6.88
N SER A 81 22.00 -5.86 6.68
CA SER A 81 21.12 -6.77 7.40
C SER A 81 21.32 -8.21 6.91
N VAL A 82 22.42 -8.83 7.33
CA VAL A 82 22.57 -10.27 7.31
C VAL A 82 21.88 -10.75 8.58
N GLU A 83 20.55 -10.86 8.53
CA GLU A 83 19.75 -11.60 9.52
C GLU A 83 19.37 -12.94 8.85
N PRO A 84 20.24 -13.98 8.85
CA PRO A 84 20.00 -15.20 8.08
C PRO A 84 18.71 -15.91 8.48
N ASP A 85 18.31 -15.78 9.74
CA ASP A 85 17.06 -16.33 10.25
C ASP A 85 15.85 -15.54 9.74
N ALA A 86 15.97 -14.21 9.57
CA ALA A 86 14.94 -13.40 8.93
C ALA A 86 14.82 -13.76 7.45
N SER A 87 15.93 -13.87 6.72
CA SER A 87 15.91 -14.25 5.31
C SER A 87 15.29 -15.63 5.09
N LYS A 88 15.63 -16.63 5.93
CA LYS A 88 15.01 -17.95 5.88
C LYS A 88 13.52 -17.90 6.19
N THR A 89 13.12 -17.12 7.20
CA THR A 89 11.73 -16.96 7.61
C THR A 89 10.90 -16.35 6.48
N ILE A 90 11.35 -15.24 5.90
CA ILE A 90 10.65 -14.56 4.80
C ILE A 90 10.68 -15.41 3.54
N SER A 91 11.78 -16.10 3.26
CA SER A 91 11.87 -17.06 2.15
C SER A 91 10.80 -18.14 2.28
N ALA A 92 10.63 -18.71 3.47
CA ALA A 92 9.60 -19.71 3.76
C ALA A 92 8.18 -19.11 3.63
N PHE A 93 7.99 -17.84 3.99
CA PHE A 93 6.73 -17.14 3.75
C PHE A 93 6.41 -17.10 2.26
N PHE A 94 7.34 -16.61 1.43
CA PHE A 94 7.16 -16.60 -0.03
C PHE A 94 6.94 -18.01 -0.61
N ASP A 95 7.60 -19.04 -0.09
CA ASP A 95 7.40 -20.42 -0.56
C ASP A 95 6.02 -21.00 -0.19
N SER A 96 5.35 -20.42 0.82
CA SER A 96 4.02 -20.84 1.28
C SER A 96 2.86 -20.17 0.53
N LEU A 97 3.16 -19.18 -0.31
CA LEU A 97 2.19 -18.41 -1.09
C LEU A 97 1.74 -19.19 -2.35
N PRO A 98 0.48 -19.03 -2.81
CA PRO A 98 0.02 -19.64 -4.06
C PRO A 98 0.79 -19.09 -5.28
N TYR A 99 0.62 -19.74 -6.44
CA TYR A 99 1.37 -19.50 -7.70
C TYR A 99 1.70 -18.02 -8.01
N SER A 100 2.80 -17.79 -8.73
CA SER A 100 3.38 -16.48 -9.17
C SER A 100 4.40 -15.82 -8.22
N ASN A 101 4.98 -16.56 -7.27
CA ASN A 101 5.95 -16.01 -6.33
C ASN A 101 7.26 -15.56 -7.02
N PRO A 102 7.93 -14.51 -6.51
CA PRO A 102 9.25 -14.12 -6.98
C PRO A 102 10.25 -15.27 -6.76
N THR A 103 11.17 -15.46 -7.69
CA THR A 103 12.23 -16.47 -7.61
C THR A 103 13.61 -15.86 -7.86
N GLY A 104 14.67 -16.57 -7.49
CA GLY A 104 16.05 -16.15 -7.71
C GLY A 104 16.37 -14.76 -7.14
N ALA A 105 17.12 -13.96 -7.89
CA ALA A 105 17.59 -12.64 -7.46
C ALA A 105 16.46 -11.66 -7.10
N THR A 106 15.29 -11.76 -7.75
CA THR A 106 14.13 -10.92 -7.42
C THR A 106 13.57 -11.27 -6.04
N LYS A 107 13.52 -12.57 -5.70
CA LYS A 107 13.13 -13.02 -4.35
C LYS A 107 14.10 -12.50 -3.31
N ASP A 108 15.40 -12.61 -3.58
CA ASP A 108 16.45 -12.15 -2.67
C ASP A 108 16.37 -10.63 -2.43
N GLU A 109 16.10 -9.85 -3.50
CA GLU A 109 15.89 -8.41 -3.40
C GLU A 109 14.67 -8.05 -2.55
N TYR A 110 13.55 -8.76 -2.71
CA TYR A 110 12.34 -8.49 -1.92
C TYR A 110 12.54 -8.85 -0.45
N ILE A 111 13.22 -9.97 -0.16
CA ILE A 111 13.57 -10.38 1.19
C ILE A 111 14.45 -9.31 1.86
N ASP A 112 15.56 -8.92 1.24
CA ASP A 112 16.46 -7.87 1.78
C ASP A 112 15.70 -6.56 2.01
N THR A 113 14.84 -6.18 1.07
CA THR A 113 14.02 -4.98 1.17
C THR A 113 13.03 -5.05 2.34
N ILE A 114 12.31 -6.15 2.53
CA ILE A 114 11.38 -6.34 3.64
C ILE A 114 12.11 -6.25 4.98
N ILE A 115 13.29 -6.88 5.10
CA ILE A 115 14.05 -6.85 6.35
C ILE A 115 14.44 -5.41 6.70
N LYS A 116 15.06 -4.69 5.76
CA LYS A 116 15.45 -3.29 5.96
C LYS A 116 14.25 -2.38 6.22
N THR A 117 13.17 -2.56 5.47
CA THR A 117 11.93 -1.79 5.66
C THR A 117 11.37 -2.01 7.06
N CYS A 118 11.34 -3.24 7.55
CA CYS A 118 10.82 -3.54 8.89
C CYS A 118 11.74 -3.09 10.01
N GLN A 119 13.04 -2.96 9.76
CA GLN A 119 13.97 -2.34 10.69
C GLN A 119 13.77 -0.81 10.79
N VAL A 120 13.41 -0.17 9.69
CA VAL A 120 13.29 1.30 9.61
C VAL A 120 11.88 1.79 9.95
N PHE A 121 10.83 1.15 9.42
CA PHE A 121 9.43 1.61 9.50
C PHE A 121 8.53 0.66 10.30
N GLY A 122 9.02 -0.51 10.70
CA GLY A 122 8.24 -1.42 11.55
C GLY A 122 7.79 -0.73 12.84
N PRO A 123 6.58 -1.02 13.35
CA PRO A 123 6.15 -0.51 14.64
C PRO A 123 7.15 -0.92 15.75
N PRO A 124 7.40 -0.05 16.75
CA PRO A 124 8.36 -0.33 17.81
C PRO A 124 8.04 -1.63 18.57
N ALA A 125 9.05 -2.43 18.90
CA ALA A 125 8.87 -3.68 19.64
C ALA A 125 8.21 -3.48 21.02
N SER A 126 8.34 -2.30 21.62
CA SER A 126 7.67 -1.91 22.87
C SER A 126 6.15 -1.96 22.80
N THR A 127 5.57 -1.92 21.60
CA THR A 127 4.13 -2.10 21.37
C THR A 127 3.69 -3.57 21.49
N GLY A 128 4.65 -4.51 21.52
CA GLY A 128 4.44 -5.95 21.38
C GLY A 128 4.23 -6.39 19.92
N PHE A 129 4.52 -5.51 18.96
CA PHE A 129 4.61 -5.85 17.54
C PHE A 129 6.03 -6.31 17.20
N GLU A 130 6.23 -7.63 17.11
CA GLU A 130 7.53 -8.21 16.80
C GLU A 130 7.94 -7.97 15.33
N LYS A 131 9.26 -7.94 15.05
CA LYS A 131 9.80 -7.79 13.68
C LYS A 131 9.18 -8.79 12.69
N LYS A 132 8.98 -10.05 13.13
CA LYS A 132 8.36 -11.10 12.30
C LYS A 132 6.92 -10.78 11.87
N HIS A 133 6.18 -10.00 12.68
CA HIS A 133 4.85 -9.52 12.30
C HIS A 133 4.95 -8.51 11.16
N CYS A 134 5.94 -7.63 11.18
CA CYS A 134 6.16 -6.71 10.06
C CYS A 134 6.48 -7.48 8.77
N TRP A 135 7.36 -8.48 8.84
CA TRP A 135 7.71 -9.32 7.69
C TRP A 135 6.50 -10.06 7.11
N ALA A 136 5.72 -10.73 7.96
CA ALA A 136 4.53 -11.47 7.54
C ALA A 136 3.46 -10.53 6.97
N HIS A 137 3.29 -9.34 7.55
CA HIS A 137 2.36 -8.33 7.05
C HIS A 137 2.74 -7.90 5.64
N LEU A 138 3.98 -7.44 5.42
CA LEU A 138 4.40 -6.94 4.11
C LEU A 138 4.35 -8.04 3.04
N ALA A 139 4.78 -9.27 3.36
CA ALA A 139 4.67 -10.40 2.43
C ALA A 139 3.20 -10.74 2.09
N SER A 140 2.29 -10.65 3.07
CA SER A 140 0.86 -10.89 2.88
C SER A 140 0.18 -9.79 2.06
N ALA A 141 0.55 -8.52 2.30
CA ALA A 141 0.06 -7.39 1.52
C ALA A 141 0.50 -7.49 0.06
N MET A 142 1.78 -7.80 -0.20
CA MET A 142 2.29 -8.04 -1.55
C MET A 142 1.53 -9.15 -2.28
N LEU A 143 1.15 -10.24 -1.58
CA LEU A 143 0.33 -11.29 -2.18
C LEU A 143 -1.06 -10.77 -2.59
N LYS A 144 -1.68 -9.94 -1.76
CA LYS A 144 -3.04 -9.43 -1.99
C LYS A 144 -3.07 -8.36 -3.08
N GLU A 145 -2.07 -7.49 -3.12
CA GLU A 145 -2.05 -6.30 -3.96
C GLU A 145 -1.37 -6.50 -5.30
N SER A 146 -0.38 -7.40 -5.36
CA SER A 146 0.47 -7.56 -6.53
C SER A 146 0.02 -8.73 -7.41
N SER A 147 0.25 -8.57 -8.71
CA SER A 147 0.41 -9.69 -9.65
C SER A 147 1.85 -10.23 -9.71
N TYR A 148 2.76 -9.68 -8.89
CA TYR A 148 4.22 -9.82 -8.93
C TYR A 148 4.90 -9.36 -10.23
N ASP A 149 4.20 -8.57 -11.05
CA ASP A 149 4.79 -7.89 -12.21
C ASP A 149 5.10 -6.42 -11.86
N PRO A 150 6.37 -6.05 -11.65
CA PRO A 150 6.76 -4.65 -11.38
C PRO A 150 6.54 -3.72 -12.59
N ASN A 151 6.19 -4.26 -13.76
CA ASN A 151 5.80 -3.48 -14.93
C ASN A 151 4.29 -3.31 -15.08
N ALA A 152 3.48 -4.02 -14.29
CA ALA A 152 2.05 -3.82 -14.26
C ALA A 152 1.75 -2.51 -13.52
N TYR A 153 0.97 -1.65 -14.18
CA TYR A 153 0.39 -0.46 -13.57
C TYR A 153 -1.09 -0.46 -13.87
N VAL A 154 -1.88 -0.09 -12.88
CA VAL A 154 -3.33 0.00 -13.00
C VAL A 154 -3.69 1.46 -13.23
N ILE A 155 -4.25 1.74 -14.41
CA ILE A 155 -4.95 2.98 -14.70
C ILE A 155 -6.44 2.68 -14.54
N ASP A 156 -6.98 2.97 -13.35
CA ASP A 156 -8.41 2.86 -13.05
C ASP A 156 -9.12 4.21 -13.27
N GLY A 157 -10.44 4.24 -13.07
CA GLY A 157 -11.22 5.49 -13.15
C GLY A 157 -10.80 6.54 -12.12
N TYR A 158 -10.10 6.12 -11.05
CA TYR A 158 -9.55 7.02 -10.04
C TYR A 158 -8.20 7.60 -10.49
N ALA A 159 -7.38 6.84 -11.21
CA ALA A 159 -6.10 7.27 -11.79
C ALA A 159 -6.27 8.29 -12.91
N THR A 160 -7.45 8.32 -13.54
CA THR A 160 -7.84 9.24 -14.64
C THR A 160 -8.86 10.29 -14.21
N ARG A 161 -9.08 10.45 -12.90
CA ARG A 161 -10.06 11.40 -12.36
C ARG A 161 -9.62 12.84 -12.60
N ASP A 162 -10.59 13.73 -12.69
CA ASP A 162 -10.33 15.15 -12.54
C ASP A 162 -9.96 15.46 -11.09
N ILE A 163 -8.74 15.95 -10.90
CA ILE A 163 -8.33 16.56 -9.64
C ILE A 163 -8.48 18.08 -9.84
N HIS A 164 -9.65 18.60 -9.45
CA HIS A 164 -9.99 20.04 -9.50
C HIS A 164 -9.82 20.70 -10.87
N GLY A 165 -10.28 20.00 -11.91
CA GLY A 165 -10.25 20.49 -13.30
C GLY A 165 -8.95 20.19 -14.05
N THR A 166 -8.01 19.48 -13.41
CA THR A 166 -6.87 18.87 -14.09
C THR A 166 -7.11 17.37 -14.23
N PRO A 167 -7.20 16.82 -15.46
CA PRO A 167 -7.21 15.39 -15.67
C PRO A 167 -5.91 14.79 -15.14
N ALA A 168 -6.00 14.03 -14.05
CA ALA A 168 -4.85 13.36 -13.48
C ALA A 168 -4.46 12.14 -14.32
N ASN A 169 -3.17 11.78 -14.25
CA ASN A 169 -2.65 10.53 -14.75
C ASN A 169 -1.78 9.92 -13.65
N ASP A 170 -2.44 9.44 -12.59
CA ASP A 170 -1.85 8.97 -11.34
C ASP A 170 -2.06 7.45 -11.18
N PRO A 171 -1.28 6.62 -11.90
CA PRO A 171 -1.41 5.18 -11.87
C PRO A 171 -1.03 4.62 -10.51
N THR A 172 -1.68 3.51 -10.12
CA THR A 172 -1.19 2.65 -9.05
C THR A 172 -0.13 1.72 -9.63
N VAL A 173 1.04 1.65 -8.98
CA VAL A 173 2.22 0.96 -9.52
C VAL A 173 2.92 0.14 -8.44
N GLY A 174 3.28 -1.09 -8.77
CA GLY A 174 4.25 -1.89 -8.02
C GLY A 174 3.67 -3.00 -7.14
N LEU A 175 4.43 -3.41 -6.13
CA LEU A 175 4.18 -4.59 -5.30
C LEU A 175 3.12 -4.34 -4.23
N LEU A 176 3.17 -3.16 -3.64
CA LEU A 176 2.13 -2.56 -2.83
C LEU A 176 1.50 -1.46 -3.66
N GLN A 177 0.18 -1.37 -3.60
CA GLN A 177 -0.62 -0.41 -4.35
C GLN A 177 -0.43 0.99 -3.77
N ILE A 178 0.64 1.66 -4.21
CA ILE A 178 0.93 3.05 -3.85
C ILE A 178 0.69 3.96 -5.06
N ARG A 179 0.33 5.22 -4.77
CA ARG A 179 0.06 6.25 -5.78
C ARG A 179 1.01 7.43 -5.61
N PHE A 180 1.26 8.14 -6.70
CA PHE A 180 2.23 9.22 -6.71
C PHE A 180 1.65 10.49 -6.10
N SER A 181 0.41 10.85 -6.48
CA SER A 181 -0.25 12.08 -6.00
C SER A 181 -0.62 12.07 -4.51
N SER A 182 -0.57 10.90 -3.86
CA SER A 182 -0.85 10.72 -2.44
C SER A 182 0.38 10.21 -1.70
N THR A 183 0.69 8.92 -1.78
CA THR A 183 1.75 8.30 -0.96
C THR A 183 3.12 8.93 -1.20
N VAL A 184 3.54 9.11 -2.47
CA VAL A 184 4.87 9.69 -2.77
C VAL A 184 4.92 11.15 -2.35
N ARG A 185 3.87 11.92 -2.67
CA ARG A 185 3.76 13.33 -2.29
C ARG A 185 3.76 13.54 -0.78
N ASP A 186 2.97 12.77 -0.04
CA ASP A 186 2.92 12.83 1.42
C ASP A 186 4.27 12.43 2.01
N TYR A 187 4.93 11.41 1.47
CA TYR A 187 6.29 11.07 1.89
C TYR A 187 7.28 12.19 1.61
N ALA A 188 7.23 12.81 0.41
CA ALA A 188 8.10 13.94 0.08
C ALA A 188 7.89 15.12 1.04
N THR A 189 6.66 15.29 1.54
CA THR A 189 6.25 16.40 2.41
C THR A 189 6.42 16.11 3.91
N TYR A 190 6.43 14.84 4.33
CA TYR A 190 6.40 14.50 5.76
C TYR A 190 7.38 13.40 6.16
N GLY A 191 7.76 12.52 5.23
CA GLY A 191 8.67 11.42 5.46
C GLY A 191 10.15 11.82 5.53
N SER A 192 10.98 10.91 6.01
CA SER A 192 12.43 11.09 6.17
C SER A 192 13.19 10.43 5.01
N ALA A 193 13.72 11.24 4.09
CA ALA A 193 14.53 10.75 2.97
C ALA A 193 15.73 9.88 3.41
N GLU A 194 16.31 10.18 4.58
CA GLU A 194 17.39 9.41 5.20
C GLU A 194 16.93 7.97 5.53
N LYS A 195 15.72 7.82 6.08
CA LYS A 195 15.14 6.50 6.37
C LYS A 195 14.90 5.68 5.10
N LEU A 196 14.43 6.29 4.00
CA LEU A 196 14.34 5.60 2.70
C LEU A 196 15.71 5.17 2.15
N ALA A 197 16.71 6.03 2.29
CA ALA A 197 18.07 5.71 1.86
C ALA A 197 18.63 4.49 2.60
N CYS A 198 18.27 4.29 3.88
CA CYS A 198 18.68 3.12 4.66
C CYS A 198 18.05 1.80 4.16
N VAL A 199 16.86 1.86 3.53
CA VAL A 199 16.27 0.72 2.82
C VAL A 199 16.93 0.50 1.44
N GLY A 200 17.71 1.47 0.97
CA GLY A 200 18.31 1.48 -0.36
C GLY A 200 17.38 2.05 -1.44
N CYS A 201 16.35 2.79 -1.04
CA CYS A 201 15.53 3.59 -1.94
C CYS A 201 16.15 4.97 -2.15
N THR A 202 16.53 5.30 -3.38
CA THR A 202 16.99 6.65 -3.73
C THR A 202 15.79 7.52 -4.04
N PHE A 203 15.41 8.38 -3.09
CA PHE A 203 14.30 9.32 -3.29
C PHE A 203 14.76 10.51 -4.17
N PRO A 204 14.04 10.83 -5.27
CA PRO A 204 14.45 11.89 -6.19
C PRO A 204 14.52 13.26 -5.51
N ALA A 205 15.62 13.98 -5.75
CA ALA A 205 15.89 15.27 -5.11
C ALA A 205 14.99 16.40 -5.64
N ASP A 206 14.48 16.28 -6.87
CA ASP A 206 13.52 17.21 -7.47
C ASP A 206 12.21 17.28 -6.68
N PHE A 207 11.83 16.23 -5.95
CA PHE A 207 10.62 16.26 -5.12
C PHE A 207 10.69 17.30 -4.00
N ALA A 208 11.91 17.63 -3.52
CA ALA A 208 12.09 18.64 -2.50
C ALA A 208 11.63 20.04 -2.97
N SER A 209 11.72 20.35 -4.27
CA SER A 209 11.22 21.61 -4.82
C SER A 209 9.70 21.65 -5.03
N HIS A 210 9.00 20.53 -4.78
CA HIS A 210 7.56 20.39 -5.01
C HIS A 210 6.77 20.09 -3.72
N VAL A 211 7.42 20.12 -2.55
CA VAL A 211 6.77 19.80 -1.25
C VAL A 211 5.68 20.80 -0.87
N ASP A 212 5.85 22.07 -1.26
CA ASP A 212 4.90 23.14 -1.00
C ASP A 212 3.83 23.26 -2.10
N ASP A 213 3.95 22.48 -3.18
CA ASP A 213 2.93 22.43 -4.21
C ASP A 213 1.65 21.80 -3.62
N GLU A 214 0.51 22.38 -3.98
CA GLU A 214 -0.78 21.78 -3.66
C GLU A 214 -0.83 20.35 -4.20
N GLN A 215 -1.51 19.44 -3.49
CA GLN A 215 -1.67 18.03 -3.89
C GLN A 215 -2.13 17.85 -5.35
N GLN A 216 -2.80 18.87 -5.87
CA GLN A 216 -3.48 18.92 -7.15
C GLN A 216 -2.66 19.60 -8.23
N SER A 217 -1.41 19.99 -7.92
CA SER A 217 -0.55 20.62 -8.89
C SER A 217 -0.33 19.71 -10.10
N THR A 218 -0.12 20.31 -11.27
CA THR A 218 0.23 19.57 -12.49
C THR A 218 1.44 18.66 -12.28
N PHE A 219 2.36 19.04 -11.37
CA PHE A 219 3.48 18.18 -11.01
C PHE A 219 3.02 16.87 -10.38
N TRP A 220 2.31 16.91 -9.25
CA TRP A 220 1.90 15.70 -8.53
C TRP A 220 0.87 14.86 -9.28
N ALA A 221 0.00 15.50 -10.06
CA ALA A 221 -1.08 14.83 -10.79
C ALA A 221 -0.67 14.26 -12.16
N VAL A 222 0.39 14.80 -12.80
CA VAL A 222 0.73 14.46 -14.20
C VAL A 222 2.22 14.32 -14.44
N THR A 223 3.02 15.37 -14.21
CA THR A 223 4.44 15.39 -14.62
C THR A 223 5.30 14.44 -13.79
N GLY A 224 5.15 14.48 -12.47
CA GLY A 224 5.88 13.66 -11.51
C GLY A 224 5.68 12.16 -11.72
N PRO A 225 4.43 11.65 -11.78
CA PRO A 225 4.15 10.23 -12.03
C PRO A 225 4.80 9.71 -13.33
N GLN A 226 4.81 10.53 -14.39
CA GLN A 226 5.43 10.16 -15.68
C GLN A 226 6.95 10.17 -15.63
N ALA A 227 7.54 11.21 -15.03
CA ALA A 227 8.99 11.38 -14.95
C ALA A 227 9.65 10.39 -13.98
N ASN A 228 8.93 9.97 -12.94
CA ASN A 228 9.47 9.20 -11.82
C ASN A 228 8.79 7.84 -11.61
N LEU A 229 8.20 7.29 -12.67
CA LEU A 229 7.59 5.95 -12.63
C LEU A 229 8.59 4.87 -12.18
N SER A 230 9.87 5.01 -12.55
CA SER A 230 10.94 4.10 -12.16
C SER A 230 11.12 4.00 -10.64
N LEU A 231 10.82 5.07 -9.89
CA LEU A 231 10.82 5.05 -8.43
C LEU A 231 9.80 4.06 -7.91
N MET A 232 8.56 4.14 -8.41
CA MET A 232 7.44 3.29 -7.98
C MET A 232 7.61 1.83 -8.41
N LYS A 233 8.37 1.59 -9.47
CA LYS A 233 8.75 0.25 -9.93
C LYS A 233 9.91 -0.36 -9.15
N SER A 234 10.70 0.45 -8.43
CA SER A 234 11.76 -0.06 -7.57
C SER A 234 11.15 -0.80 -6.38
N PRO A 235 11.47 -2.10 -6.17
CA PRO A 235 10.96 -2.86 -5.04
C PRO A 235 11.30 -2.18 -3.70
N ARG A 236 12.50 -1.63 -3.59
CA ARG A 236 12.99 -0.90 -2.41
C ARG A 236 12.11 0.29 -2.06
N CYS A 237 11.81 1.12 -3.04
CA CYS A 237 10.98 2.30 -2.82
C CYS A 237 9.52 1.95 -2.61
N ASN A 238 8.98 1.03 -3.41
CA ASN A 238 7.59 0.63 -3.31
C ASN A 238 7.26 0.00 -1.94
N ILE A 239 8.04 -0.99 -1.50
CA ILE A 239 7.83 -1.68 -0.22
C ILE A 239 8.01 -0.70 0.95
N ALA A 240 9.02 0.18 0.89
CA ALA A 240 9.28 1.14 1.96
C ALA A 240 8.18 2.22 2.07
N LEU A 241 7.73 2.78 0.94
CA LEU A 241 6.66 3.78 0.91
C LEU A 241 5.33 3.19 1.35
N GLY A 242 4.99 1.97 0.90
CA GLY A 242 3.80 1.27 1.36
C GLY A 242 3.84 0.98 2.87
N ALA A 243 4.97 0.47 3.37
CA ALA A 243 5.15 0.25 4.81
C ALA A 243 5.03 1.53 5.64
N TRP A 244 5.62 2.63 5.17
CA TRP A 244 5.47 3.93 5.82
C TRP A 244 4.00 4.33 5.92
N TYR A 245 3.24 4.21 4.82
CA TYR A 245 1.83 4.58 4.77
C TYR A 245 0.97 3.68 5.67
N TYR A 246 1.17 2.36 5.63
CA TYR A 246 0.49 1.42 6.53
C TYR A 246 0.68 1.77 7.98
N TYR A 247 1.93 1.91 8.43
CA TYR A 247 2.22 2.02 9.84
C TYR A 247 2.00 3.42 10.40
N MET A 248 2.18 4.48 9.60
CA MET A 248 1.73 5.82 9.96
C MET A 248 0.22 5.82 10.23
N ASN A 249 -0.59 5.27 9.32
CA ASN A 249 -2.04 5.24 9.51
C ASN A 249 -2.45 4.28 10.65
N ALA A 250 -1.78 3.13 10.78
CA ALA A 250 -2.05 2.18 11.87
C ALA A 250 -1.74 2.77 13.26
N THR A 251 -0.82 3.74 13.35
CA THR A 251 -0.47 4.41 14.61
C THR A 251 -1.21 5.73 14.80
N GLY A 252 -1.83 6.27 13.75
CA GLY A 252 -2.34 7.63 13.71
C GLY A 252 -3.84 7.80 13.46
N ASN A 253 -4.51 6.80 12.89
CA ASN A 253 -5.86 6.96 12.34
C ASN A 253 -6.95 6.22 13.14
N GLY A 254 -6.69 5.87 14.40
CA GLY A 254 -7.66 5.15 15.25
C GLY A 254 -8.82 5.99 15.79
N GLY A 255 -8.87 7.29 15.48
CA GLY A 255 -9.92 8.20 15.92
C GLY A 255 -11.21 8.08 15.11
N GLY A 256 -12.27 8.77 15.55
CA GLY A 256 -13.56 8.81 14.82
C GLY A 256 -13.56 9.69 13.56
N SER A 257 -12.40 10.20 13.15
CA SER A 257 -12.23 11.08 11.98
C SER A 257 -10.87 10.82 11.36
N ALA A 258 -10.77 11.01 10.04
CA ALA A 258 -9.54 10.82 9.29
C ALA A 258 -8.42 11.75 9.79
N THR A 259 -7.25 11.17 10.01
CA THR A 259 -6.01 11.87 10.34
C THR A 259 -5.03 11.74 9.18
N TYR A 260 -4.85 12.81 8.42
CA TYR A 260 -3.93 12.85 7.29
C TYR A 260 -2.47 12.97 7.77
N ALA A 261 -1.50 12.67 6.90
CA ALA A 261 -0.07 12.70 7.22
C ALA A 261 0.38 14.05 7.85
N SER A 262 -0.18 15.17 7.37
CA SER A 262 0.05 16.50 7.94
C SER A 262 -0.32 16.59 9.42
N GLN A 263 -1.55 16.20 9.75
CA GLN A 263 -2.10 16.22 11.10
C GLN A 263 -1.37 15.21 11.99
N TYR A 264 -1.05 14.03 11.46
CA TYR A 264 -0.28 13.04 12.18
C TYR A 264 1.09 13.58 12.60
N CYS A 265 1.81 14.25 11.68
CA CYS A 265 3.11 14.86 11.97
C CYS A 265 3.04 16.11 12.84
N GLU A 266 1.87 16.74 12.96
CA GLU A 266 1.59 17.76 13.98
C GLU A 266 1.25 17.16 15.37
N GLY A 267 1.32 15.83 15.53
CA GLY A 267 1.04 15.15 16.79
C GLY A 267 -0.45 14.91 17.06
N LYS A 268 -1.32 15.03 16.05
CA LYS A 268 -2.77 14.83 16.19
C LYS A 268 -3.21 13.38 15.96
N GLY A 269 -2.26 12.45 15.83
CA GLY A 269 -2.53 11.03 15.65
C GLY A 269 -3.30 10.42 16.83
N THR A 270 -4.25 9.54 16.53
CA THR A 270 -4.94 8.69 17.50
C THR A 270 -4.54 7.24 17.30
N ALA A 271 -4.21 6.54 18.40
CA ALA A 271 -3.74 5.17 18.37
C ALA A 271 -4.72 4.24 17.62
N GLY A 272 -4.23 3.58 16.58
CA GLY A 272 -4.99 2.66 15.75
C GLY A 272 -4.52 1.22 15.91
N ASN A 273 -4.77 0.40 14.90
CA ASN A 273 -4.16 -0.91 14.75
C ASN A 273 -3.86 -1.21 13.28
N LEU A 274 -3.31 -2.40 13.00
CA LEU A 274 -2.94 -2.76 11.63
C LEU A 274 -4.14 -2.76 10.66
N ILE A 275 -5.35 -3.10 11.14
CA ILE A 275 -6.55 -3.09 10.31
C ILE A 275 -6.88 -1.66 9.87
N THR A 276 -6.83 -0.71 10.80
CA THR A 276 -6.97 0.73 10.50
C THR A 276 -5.97 1.18 9.43
N GLY A 277 -4.71 0.75 9.56
CA GLY A 277 -3.66 1.06 8.57
C GLY A 277 -3.92 0.44 7.19
N LEU A 278 -4.37 -0.82 7.14
CA LEU A 278 -4.73 -1.52 5.90
C LEU A 278 -5.89 -0.82 5.17
N LEU A 279 -6.99 -0.52 5.88
CA LEU A 279 -8.13 0.17 5.30
C LEU A 279 -7.76 1.59 4.84
N SER A 280 -6.91 2.28 5.61
CA SER A 280 -6.41 3.62 5.21
C SER A 280 -5.53 3.56 3.98
N HIS A 281 -4.80 2.47 3.77
CA HIS A 281 -3.98 2.28 2.57
C HIS A 281 -4.84 1.97 1.33
N LEU A 282 -5.90 1.18 1.50
CA LEU A 282 -6.82 0.84 0.41
C LEU A 282 -7.57 2.07 -0.12
N ASP A 283 -8.17 2.84 0.80
CA ASP A 283 -9.16 3.87 0.45
C ASP A 283 -8.75 5.30 0.89
N GLY A 284 -7.50 5.48 1.32
CA GLY A 284 -7.00 6.73 1.89
C GLY A 284 -7.41 6.92 3.36
N ALA A 285 -7.01 8.03 3.97
CA ALA A 285 -7.26 8.28 5.41
C ALA A 285 -8.74 8.20 5.83
N GLU A 286 -9.67 8.44 4.90
CA GLU A 286 -11.12 8.31 5.13
C GLU A 286 -11.59 6.85 5.18
N GLY A 287 -10.85 5.93 4.55
CA GLY A 287 -11.18 4.50 4.47
C GLY A 287 -11.01 3.72 5.77
N GLY A 288 -10.01 4.11 6.57
CA GLY A 288 -9.66 3.42 7.80
C GLY A 288 -9.61 4.34 9.00
N HIS A 289 -10.77 4.75 9.52
CA HIS A 289 -10.86 5.51 10.77
C HIS A 289 -11.56 4.69 11.86
N GLY A 290 -11.00 4.74 13.07
CA GLY A 290 -11.47 3.95 14.20
C GLY A 290 -10.72 2.63 14.40
N VAL A 291 -10.90 2.02 15.57
CA VAL A 291 -10.21 0.79 15.96
C VAL A 291 -11.13 -0.42 15.84
N ILE A 292 -10.79 -1.35 14.96
CA ILE A 292 -11.42 -2.67 14.89
C ILE A 292 -10.70 -3.60 15.87
N SER A 293 -11.26 -3.78 17.07
CA SER A 293 -10.56 -4.42 18.20
C SER A 293 -10.63 -5.95 18.23
N ASN A 294 -11.43 -6.58 17.37
CA ASN A 294 -11.64 -8.02 17.37
C ASN A 294 -12.20 -8.53 16.03
N GLN A 295 -12.31 -9.86 15.91
CA GLN A 295 -12.81 -10.53 14.70
C GLN A 295 -14.24 -10.12 14.34
N GLY A 296 -15.13 -9.97 15.32
CA GLY A 296 -16.51 -9.55 15.05
C GLY A 296 -16.60 -8.15 14.41
N GLY A 297 -15.64 -7.27 14.70
CA GLY A 297 -15.52 -5.97 14.01
C GLY A 297 -15.02 -6.09 12.58
N ILE A 298 -14.13 -7.05 12.27
CA ILE A 298 -13.77 -7.39 10.89
C ILE A 298 -15.00 -7.94 10.17
N ASP A 299 -15.71 -8.89 10.78
CA ASP A 299 -16.89 -9.53 10.17
C ASP A 299 -17.99 -8.51 9.85
N ALA A 300 -18.13 -7.44 10.65
CA ALA A 300 -19.05 -6.35 10.38
C ALA A 300 -18.74 -5.58 9.07
N LEU A 301 -17.47 -5.55 8.64
CA LEU A 301 -17.08 -4.94 7.37
C LEU A 301 -17.76 -5.65 6.20
N GLN A 302 -18.03 -6.95 6.27
CA GLN A 302 -18.62 -7.72 5.16
C GLN A 302 -19.92 -7.09 4.62
N SER A 303 -20.68 -6.41 5.48
CA SER A 303 -21.92 -5.73 5.10
C SER A 303 -21.77 -4.24 4.81
N ASN A 304 -20.84 -3.55 5.46
CA ASN A 304 -20.69 -2.08 5.37
C ASN A 304 -19.62 -1.64 4.37
N ASP A 305 -18.59 -2.46 4.22
CA ASP A 305 -17.46 -2.29 3.30
C ASP A 305 -16.94 -3.69 2.87
N PRO A 306 -17.62 -4.33 1.91
CA PRO A 306 -17.21 -5.65 1.42
C PRO A 306 -15.79 -5.66 0.82
N GLY A 307 -15.36 -4.53 0.24
CA GLY A 307 -14.02 -4.37 -0.33
C GLY A 307 -12.94 -4.38 0.74
N GLY A 308 -13.10 -3.58 1.79
CA GLY A 308 -12.22 -3.58 2.96
C GLY A 308 -12.24 -4.89 3.74
N TYR A 309 -13.41 -5.54 3.85
CA TYR A 309 -13.52 -6.90 4.41
C TYR A 309 -12.64 -7.89 3.64
N ASP A 310 -12.82 -7.99 2.33
CA ASP A 310 -12.04 -8.90 1.49
C ASP A 310 -10.55 -8.56 1.55
N TYR A 311 -10.20 -7.28 1.56
CA TYR A 311 -8.83 -6.83 1.63
C TYR A 311 -8.15 -7.25 2.95
N VAL A 312 -8.74 -6.90 4.09
CA VAL A 312 -8.19 -7.20 5.42
C VAL A 312 -8.15 -8.70 5.68
N THR A 313 -9.21 -9.43 5.34
CA THR A 313 -9.29 -10.88 5.62
C THR A 313 -8.31 -11.70 4.79
N ASN A 314 -8.08 -11.36 3.51
CA ASN A 314 -7.08 -12.05 2.69
C ASN A 314 -5.65 -11.84 3.19
N ILE A 315 -5.31 -10.61 3.59
CA ILE A 315 -3.99 -10.31 4.16
C ILE A 315 -3.86 -11.01 5.51
N LYS A 316 -4.88 -10.94 6.38
CA LYS A 316 -4.87 -11.62 7.68
C LYS A 316 -4.74 -13.14 7.54
N ALA A 317 -5.46 -13.77 6.63
CA ALA A 317 -5.39 -15.22 6.42
C ALA A 317 -3.99 -15.67 5.97
N SER A 318 -3.35 -14.89 5.09
CA SER A 318 -1.97 -15.15 4.66
C SER A 318 -0.98 -14.94 5.80
N PHE A 319 -1.17 -13.89 6.60
CA PHE A 319 -0.37 -13.59 7.78
C PHE A 319 -0.44 -14.71 8.83
N ASP A 320 -1.64 -15.19 9.12
CA ASP A 320 -1.89 -16.28 10.07
C ASP A 320 -1.25 -17.59 9.58
N LYS A 321 -1.32 -17.87 8.28
CA LYS A 321 -0.66 -19.04 7.67
C LYS A 321 0.86 -18.98 7.80
N MET A 322 1.44 -17.79 7.60
CA MET A 322 2.89 -17.57 7.69
C MET A 322 3.42 -17.74 9.11
N LEU A 323 2.74 -17.16 10.10
CA LEU A 323 3.21 -17.17 11.48
C LEU A 323 2.77 -18.40 12.28
N GLY A 324 1.74 -19.11 11.82
CA GLY A 324 1.10 -20.18 12.56
C GLY A 324 0.36 -19.66 13.80
N PRO A 325 0.12 -20.53 14.81
CA PRO A 325 -0.60 -20.14 16.01
C PRO A 325 0.07 -18.99 16.76
N ILE A 326 -0.69 -17.92 17.03
CA ILE A 326 -0.23 -16.75 17.77
C ILE A 326 -0.78 -16.81 19.20
N SER A 327 0.10 -16.64 20.19
CA SER A 327 -0.30 -16.52 21.59
C SER A 327 -0.64 -15.07 21.96
N GLY A 328 -1.65 -14.89 22.81
CA GLY A 328 -2.08 -13.57 23.30
C GLY A 328 -2.84 -12.73 22.26
N THR A 329 -2.76 -11.41 22.37
CA THR A 329 -3.45 -10.48 21.46
C THR A 329 -2.86 -10.57 20.06
N HIS A 330 -3.72 -10.89 19.11
CA HIS A 330 -3.38 -10.95 17.69
C HIS A 330 -2.78 -9.61 17.20
N PRO A 331 -1.70 -9.60 16.40
CA PRO A 331 -1.07 -8.39 15.90
C PRO A 331 -2.02 -7.43 15.16
N PHE A 332 -3.04 -7.96 14.47
CA PHE A 332 -4.06 -7.15 13.80
C PHE A 332 -4.93 -6.33 14.76
N PHE A 333 -5.15 -6.82 15.97
CA PHE A 333 -6.00 -6.17 16.99
C PHE A 333 -5.18 -5.39 18.02
N ARG A 334 -3.85 -5.42 17.89
CA ARG A 334 -2.94 -4.73 18.82
C ARG A 334 -3.00 -3.23 18.57
N ILE A 335 -3.21 -2.48 19.65
CA ILE A 335 -3.16 -1.03 19.60
C ILE A 335 -1.73 -0.57 19.39
N LEU A 336 -1.53 0.26 18.37
CA LEU A 336 -0.26 0.87 18.04
C LEU A 336 -0.34 2.37 18.38
N PRO A 337 0.43 2.86 19.36
CA PRO A 337 0.40 4.26 19.75
C PRO A 337 1.01 5.15 18.66
N PRO A 338 0.60 6.43 18.56
CA PRO A 338 1.23 7.40 17.69
C PRO A 338 2.74 7.46 17.95
N SER A 339 3.51 7.49 16.87
CA SER A 339 4.97 7.64 16.90
C SER A 339 5.43 8.62 15.82
N PRO A 340 5.15 9.93 15.95
CA PRO A 340 5.57 10.92 14.96
C PRO A 340 7.08 10.90 14.69
N SER A 341 7.92 10.72 15.72
CA SER A 341 9.38 10.61 15.55
C SER A 341 9.82 9.41 14.70
N GLN A 342 8.98 8.37 14.58
CA GLN A 342 9.26 7.21 13.75
C GLN A 342 8.90 7.45 12.27
N TYR A 343 7.85 8.20 11.99
CA TYR A 343 7.29 8.32 10.63
C TYR A 343 7.41 9.70 10.00
N CYS A 344 7.69 10.74 10.79
CA CYS A 344 7.82 12.12 10.33
C CYS A 344 9.29 12.56 10.33
N ARG A 345 9.59 13.58 9.52
CA ARG A 345 10.88 14.27 9.46
C ARG A 345 11.06 15.32 10.56
#